data_AF-A0A935VXX2-F1
#
_entry.id   AF-A0A935VXX2-F1
#
_cell.length_a   1.000
_cell.length_b   1.000
_cell.length_c   1.000
_cell.angle_alpha   90.00
_cell.angle_beta   90.00
_cell.angle_gamma   90.00
#
_symmetry.space_group_name_H-M   'P 1'
#
loop_
_entity.id
_entity.type
_entity.pdbx_description
1 polymer ?
#
loop_
_entity_poly.entity_id
_entity_poly.type
_entity_poly.pdbx_seq_one_letter_code
_entity_poly.pdbx_strand_id
1 'polypeptide(L)'
;MELRNGRARALAVGIGVGLDGEATAGEPTESGQAAPAEGHQDGGAAGRRLPPMPESAWSPEVREMLRGTQGRVASLEGSGQRKPDEVLAILRTMAYHPRIMKPFLGFATAIAQQGALSRRDSELLALRASWNCGSDFEWGHHVKYAQVAGLTDAEIARIAVGPDAPGWSAEDRDLLRLADQLHARQQIDAALWRRLDARFDEAQLVELPFVVGQYTMLSMVANMTGVALESGHDPLPAGPR
;
A
#
# COMPACT_ATOMS: atom_id res chain seq x y z
N MET A 1 -59.56 -6.18 -21.72
CA MET A 1 -59.04 -4.86 -22.12
C MET A 1 -57.78 -4.62 -21.28
N GLU A 2 -56.72 -5.36 -21.60
CA GLU A 2 -55.54 -4.91 -22.36
C GLU A 2 -54.62 -3.94 -21.57
N LEU A 3 -53.46 -4.48 -21.14
CA LEU A 3 -52.08 -4.07 -21.50
C LEU A 3 -51.62 -2.76 -20.82
N ARG A 4 -50.43 -2.64 -20.20
CA ARG A 4 -49.13 -3.03 -20.76
C ARG A 4 -48.01 -2.92 -19.70
N ASN A 5 -47.11 -3.90 -19.74
CA ASN A 5 -45.81 -3.94 -19.07
C ASN A 5 -44.88 -2.80 -19.53
N GLY A 6 -44.13 -2.21 -18.59
CA GLY A 6 -42.97 -1.36 -18.85
C GLY A 6 -41.72 -1.89 -18.15
N ARG A 7 -41.01 -2.85 -18.77
CA ARG A 7 -39.66 -3.26 -18.36
C ARG A 7 -38.64 -2.28 -18.97
N ALA A 8 -37.85 -1.63 -18.14
CA ALA A 8 -36.69 -0.85 -18.56
C ALA A 8 -35.57 -1.78 -19.04
N ARG A 9 -35.01 -1.47 -20.21
CA ARG A 9 -33.90 -2.16 -20.87
C ARG A 9 -32.58 -1.82 -20.19
N ALA A 10 -31.84 -2.83 -19.73
CA ALA A 10 -30.42 -2.72 -19.43
C ALA A 10 -29.63 -2.76 -20.74
N LEU A 11 -28.78 -1.75 -20.99
CA LEU A 11 -27.75 -1.83 -22.01
C LEU A 11 -26.62 -2.73 -21.49
N ALA A 12 -26.47 -3.90 -22.10
CA ALA A 12 -25.29 -4.74 -21.94
C ALA A 12 -24.15 -4.13 -22.79
N VAL A 13 -23.08 -3.70 -22.14
CA VAL A 13 -21.79 -3.45 -22.78
C VAL A 13 -21.10 -4.80 -22.93
N GLY A 14 -20.99 -5.27 -24.17
CA GLY A 14 -20.32 -6.53 -24.50
C GLY A 14 -18.82 -6.42 -24.34
N ILE A 15 -18.27 -7.18 -23.38
CA ILE A 15 -16.85 -7.54 -23.37
C ILE A 15 -16.73 -8.79 -24.24
N GLY A 16 -16.21 -8.61 -25.47
CA GLY A 16 -15.94 -9.70 -26.39
C GLY A 16 -14.82 -10.59 -25.85
N VAL A 17 -15.17 -11.82 -25.48
CA VAL A 17 -14.24 -12.91 -25.22
C VAL A 17 -14.25 -13.80 -26.46
N GLY A 18 -13.07 -14.08 -27.01
CA GLY A 18 -12.80 -15.06 -28.05
C GLY A 18 -11.28 -15.18 -28.19
N LEU A 19 -10.67 -16.34 -28.36
CA LEU A 19 -11.16 -17.66 -28.72
C LEU A 19 -10.19 -18.72 -28.16
N ASP A 20 -10.75 -19.84 -27.74
CA ASP A 20 -10.38 -21.21 -28.10
C ASP A 20 -8.91 -21.51 -28.40
N GLY A 21 -8.28 -22.23 -27.47
CA GLY A 21 -7.04 -22.99 -27.69
C GLY A 21 -7.19 -24.38 -27.06
N GLU A 22 -7.30 -25.40 -27.92
CA GLU A 22 -7.34 -26.82 -27.54
C GLU A 22 -6.10 -27.23 -26.74
N ALA A 23 -6.34 -27.95 -25.63
CA ALA A 23 -5.33 -28.56 -24.81
C ALA A 23 -5.01 -29.97 -25.35
N THR A 24 -3.74 -30.21 -25.71
CA THR A 24 -3.21 -31.58 -25.91
C THR A 24 -2.30 -31.94 -24.75
N ALA A 25 -2.69 -32.98 -24.01
CA ALA A 25 -1.92 -33.57 -22.92
C ALA A 25 -0.70 -34.34 -23.47
N GLY A 26 0.48 -34.06 -22.92
CA GLY A 26 1.69 -34.88 -23.07
C GLY A 26 2.11 -35.43 -21.71
N GLU A 27 2.35 -36.74 -21.64
CA GLU A 27 2.79 -37.48 -20.46
C GLU A 27 4.25 -37.19 -20.04
N PRO A 28 4.64 -37.49 -18.78
CA PRO A 28 5.84 -36.96 -18.15
C PRO A 28 7.07 -37.85 -18.38
N THR A 29 8.25 -37.23 -18.46
CA THR A 29 9.54 -37.93 -18.34
C THR A 29 10.29 -37.42 -17.11
N GLU A 30 10.58 -38.33 -16.19
CA GLU A 30 11.38 -38.13 -14.98
C GLU A 30 12.89 -38.03 -15.25
N SER A 31 13.56 -37.46 -14.25
CA SER A 31 14.98 -37.59 -13.87
C SER A 31 15.97 -36.57 -14.43
N GLY A 32 16.40 -35.66 -13.55
CA GLY A 32 17.55 -34.79 -13.70
C GLY A 32 17.92 -34.20 -12.33
N GLN A 33 18.98 -34.73 -11.73
CA GLN A 33 19.47 -34.44 -10.38
C GLN A 33 19.68 -32.95 -10.09
N ALA A 34 19.23 -32.50 -8.92
CA ALA A 34 19.53 -31.18 -8.37
C ALA A 34 20.98 -31.13 -7.86
N ALA A 35 21.77 -30.21 -8.45
CA ALA A 35 23.06 -29.78 -7.93
C ALA A 35 22.86 -28.76 -6.79
N PRO A 36 23.80 -28.64 -5.83
CA PRO A 36 23.59 -27.88 -4.61
C PRO A 36 23.63 -26.37 -4.88
N ALA A 37 22.88 -25.62 -4.07
CA ALA A 37 22.80 -24.17 -4.09
C ALA A 37 24.15 -23.55 -3.69
N GLU A 38 24.91 -23.05 -4.67
CA GLU A 38 26.02 -22.14 -4.45
C GLU A 38 25.48 -20.73 -4.19
N GLY A 39 26.02 -20.07 -3.16
CA GLY A 39 25.55 -18.81 -2.63
C GLY A 39 25.46 -17.70 -3.68
N HIS A 40 24.28 -17.07 -3.77
CA HIS A 40 24.08 -15.90 -4.60
C HIS A 40 24.62 -14.65 -3.88
N GLN A 41 25.91 -14.41 -4.00
CA GLN A 41 26.43 -13.06 -4.01
C GLN A 41 26.25 -12.54 -5.45
N ASP A 42 25.21 -11.73 -5.68
CA ASP A 42 25.17 -10.89 -6.88
C ASP A 42 24.90 -9.43 -6.49
N GLY A 43 25.98 -8.76 -6.12
CA GLY A 43 26.06 -7.31 -5.95
C GLY A 43 26.40 -6.59 -7.26
N GLY A 44 25.77 -6.95 -8.39
CA GLY A 44 26.29 -6.55 -9.70
C GLY A 44 25.33 -6.41 -10.87
N ALA A 45 24.03 -6.09 -10.69
CA ALA A 45 23.17 -5.67 -11.80
C ALA A 45 21.85 -4.96 -11.39
N ALA A 46 21.87 -4.03 -10.43
CA ALA A 46 20.69 -3.21 -10.15
C ALA A 46 20.48 -2.17 -11.28
N GLY A 47 19.87 -2.62 -12.39
CA GLY A 47 19.55 -1.79 -13.56
C GLY A 47 18.86 -0.49 -13.16
N ARG A 48 19.31 0.61 -13.78
CA ARG A 48 18.92 2.00 -13.52
C ARG A 48 17.43 2.12 -13.17
N ARG A 49 17.16 2.26 -11.88
CA ARG A 49 15.84 2.58 -11.30
C ARG A 49 15.44 4.03 -11.66
N LEU A 50 14.14 4.35 -11.65
CA LEU A 50 13.62 5.64 -12.10
C LEU A 50 13.90 6.70 -11.01
N PRO A 51 14.85 7.63 -11.22
CA PRO A 51 15.16 8.62 -10.18
C PRO A 51 13.98 9.58 -10.01
N PRO A 52 13.69 10.06 -8.79
CA PRO A 52 12.68 11.07 -8.55
C PRO A 52 12.84 12.26 -9.50
N MET A 53 11.75 12.73 -10.10
CA MET A 53 11.82 13.81 -11.09
C MET A 53 12.59 15.02 -10.53
N PRO A 54 13.65 15.51 -11.20
CA PRO A 54 14.39 16.67 -10.75
C PRO A 54 13.52 17.93 -10.88
N GLU A 55 13.70 18.89 -9.98
CA GLU A 55 12.88 20.12 -9.96
C GLU A 55 12.94 20.91 -11.28
N SER A 56 14.08 20.87 -11.97
CA SER A 56 14.25 21.49 -13.29
C SER A 56 13.33 20.93 -14.36
N ALA A 57 12.79 19.72 -14.18
CA ALA A 57 11.85 19.07 -15.10
C ALA A 57 10.37 19.31 -14.71
N TRP A 58 10.09 20.01 -13.62
CA TRP A 58 8.72 20.24 -13.18
C TRP A 58 8.02 21.28 -14.07
N SER A 59 6.95 20.85 -14.74
CA SER A 59 6.01 21.77 -15.38
C SER A 59 5.34 22.66 -14.32
N PRO A 60 4.74 23.81 -14.72
CA PRO A 60 3.97 24.63 -13.79
C PRO A 60 2.87 23.85 -13.07
N GLU A 61 2.20 22.93 -13.76
CA GLU A 61 1.16 22.08 -13.20
C GLU A 61 1.72 21.11 -12.15
N VAL A 62 2.82 20.42 -12.46
CA VAL A 62 3.49 19.49 -11.52
C VAL A 62 3.97 20.23 -10.29
N ARG A 63 4.61 21.39 -10.47
CA ARG A 63 5.10 22.21 -9.37
C ARG A 63 3.96 22.63 -8.44
N GLU A 64 2.81 23.01 -8.99
CA GLU A 64 1.64 23.36 -8.18
C GLU A 64 1.10 22.17 -7.39
N MET A 65 0.96 21.01 -8.03
CA MET A 65 0.51 19.80 -7.35
C MET A 65 1.44 19.41 -6.18
N LEU A 66 2.76 19.40 -6.40
CA LEU A 66 3.74 19.00 -5.39
C LEU A 66 3.86 20.01 -4.23
N ARG A 67 3.72 21.31 -4.50
CA ARG A 67 3.62 22.31 -3.42
C ARG A 67 2.36 22.13 -2.59
N GLY A 68 1.25 21.78 -3.23
CA GLY A 68 -0.02 21.52 -2.57
C GLY A 68 0.01 20.34 -1.59
N THR A 69 1.02 19.45 -1.64
CA THR A 69 1.13 18.33 -0.70
C THR A 69 1.89 18.69 0.57
N GLN A 70 2.69 19.77 0.59
CA GLN A 70 3.63 20.05 1.68
C GLN A 70 2.94 20.22 3.03
N GLY A 71 1.89 21.03 3.11
CA GLY A 71 1.15 21.25 4.35
C GLY A 71 0.46 19.98 4.87
N ARG A 72 0.05 19.08 3.95
CA ARG A 72 -0.54 17.79 4.33
C ARG A 72 0.51 16.90 4.95
N VAL A 73 1.63 16.69 4.26
CA VAL A 73 2.74 15.86 4.76
C VAL A 73 3.26 16.39 6.09
N ALA A 74 3.46 17.70 6.21
CA ALA A 74 3.89 18.32 7.46
C ALA A 74 2.93 18.00 8.62
N SER A 75 1.62 18.12 8.38
CA SER A 75 0.60 17.72 9.35
C SER A 75 0.64 16.24 9.74
N LEU A 76 0.97 15.33 8.80
CA LEU A 76 1.10 13.90 9.10
C LEU A 76 2.34 13.61 9.96
N GLU A 77 3.43 14.35 9.74
CA GLU A 77 4.68 14.25 10.49
C GLU A 77 4.65 14.92 11.86
N GLY A 78 3.59 15.68 12.16
CA GLY A 78 3.60 16.60 13.30
C GLY A 78 4.64 17.72 13.16
N SER A 79 5.24 17.86 11.97
CA SER A 79 6.13 18.97 11.65
C SER A 79 5.25 20.17 11.30
N GLY A 80 5.47 21.32 11.95
CA GLY A 80 4.61 22.50 11.70
C GLY A 80 4.65 22.96 10.24
N GLN A 81 5.81 22.83 9.59
CA GLN A 81 6.04 23.18 8.18
C GLN A 81 7.16 22.32 7.59
N ARG A 82 7.04 22.01 6.28
CA ARG A 82 8.13 21.50 5.44
C ARG A 82 8.66 22.60 4.53
N LYS A 83 9.94 22.52 4.16
CA LYS A 83 10.49 23.46 3.17
C LYS A 83 9.92 23.16 1.77
N PRO A 84 9.76 24.16 0.90
CA PRO A 84 9.19 23.97 -0.43
C PRO A 84 9.91 22.94 -1.32
N ASP A 85 11.19 22.70 -1.07
CA ASP A 85 12.08 21.77 -1.76
C ASP A 85 12.10 20.34 -1.15
N GLU A 86 11.50 20.14 0.03
CA GLU A 86 11.40 18.84 0.71
C GLU A 86 10.21 18.00 0.20
N VAL A 87 9.99 17.97 -1.11
CA VAL A 87 8.94 17.13 -1.70
C VAL A 87 9.36 15.66 -1.63
N LEU A 88 8.48 14.81 -1.08
CA LEU A 88 8.69 13.36 -0.98
C LEU A 88 9.11 12.74 -2.32
N ALA A 89 10.12 11.88 -2.27
CA ALA A 89 10.70 11.22 -3.44
C ALA A 89 9.67 10.38 -4.21
N ILE A 90 8.72 9.74 -3.52
CA ILE A 90 7.63 8.99 -4.15
C ILE A 90 6.72 9.91 -4.98
N LEU A 91 6.37 11.10 -4.48
CA LEU A 91 5.51 12.05 -5.19
C LEU A 91 6.23 12.63 -6.41
N ARG A 92 7.53 12.92 -6.27
CA ARG A 92 8.39 13.31 -7.40
C ARG A 92 8.52 12.20 -8.44
N THR A 93 8.43 10.94 -8.04
CA THR A 93 8.45 9.80 -8.96
C THR A 93 7.10 9.64 -9.67
N MET A 94 5.98 9.79 -8.95
CA MET A 94 4.65 9.81 -9.57
C MET A 94 4.44 11.01 -10.51
N ALA A 95 5.19 12.10 -10.33
CA ALA A 95 5.13 13.28 -11.18
C ALA A 95 5.55 13.04 -12.64
N TYR A 96 6.23 11.92 -12.95
CA TYR A 96 6.42 11.49 -14.35
C TYR A 96 5.08 11.19 -15.05
N HIS A 97 4.00 10.95 -14.30
CA HIS A 97 2.67 10.69 -14.82
C HIS A 97 1.61 11.60 -14.17
N PRO A 98 1.59 12.91 -14.47
CA PRO A 98 0.74 13.91 -13.79
C PRO A 98 -0.75 13.59 -13.89
N ARG A 99 -1.20 12.95 -14.99
CA ARG A 99 -2.59 12.52 -15.20
C ARG A 99 -3.07 11.46 -14.18
N ILE A 100 -2.16 10.66 -13.64
CA ILE A 100 -2.47 9.67 -12.58
C ILE A 100 -2.25 10.32 -11.22
N MET A 101 -1.16 11.08 -11.06
CA MET A 101 -0.84 11.74 -9.78
C MET A 101 -1.97 12.65 -9.30
N LYS A 102 -2.57 13.45 -10.19
CA LYS A 102 -3.63 14.41 -9.82
C LYS A 102 -4.83 13.76 -9.10
N PRO A 103 -5.53 12.76 -9.68
CA PRO A 103 -6.61 12.08 -8.97
C PRO A 103 -6.11 11.26 -7.77
N PHE A 104 -4.91 10.67 -7.86
CA PHE A 104 -4.31 9.95 -6.73
C PHE A 104 -4.16 10.83 -5.49
N LEU A 105 -3.73 12.09 -5.62
CA LEU A 105 -3.58 13.00 -4.47
C LEU A 105 -4.91 13.23 -3.74
N GLY A 106 -6.03 13.28 -4.47
CA GLY A 106 -7.37 13.37 -3.89
C GLY A 106 -7.74 12.10 -3.13
N PHE A 107 -7.53 10.94 -3.75
CA PHE A 107 -7.75 9.63 -3.11
C PHE A 107 -6.89 9.45 -1.84
N ALA A 108 -5.59 9.74 -1.91
CA ALA A 108 -4.67 9.64 -0.78
C ALA A 108 -5.06 10.60 0.36
N THR A 109 -5.57 11.80 0.04
CA THR A 109 -6.09 12.75 1.04
C THR A 109 -7.33 12.20 1.73
N ALA A 110 -8.24 11.57 0.97
CA ALA A 110 -9.46 10.99 1.52
C ALA A 110 -9.15 9.94 2.58
N ILE A 111 -8.17 9.06 2.31
CA ILE A 111 -7.75 8.01 3.23
C ILE A 111 -6.91 8.56 4.40
N ALA A 112 -5.90 9.40 4.13
CA ALA A 112 -4.93 9.80 5.16
C ALA A 112 -5.41 10.92 6.10
N GLN A 113 -6.38 11.73 5.69
CA GLN A 113 -6.80 12.93 6.45
C GLN A 113 -8.31 13.06 6.66
N GLN A 114 -9.14 12.35 5.89
CA GLN A 114 -10.60 12.49 5.91
C GLN A 114 -11.31 11.15 6.19
N GLY A 115 -10.55 10.11 6.52
CA GLY A 115 -11.05 8.77 6.80
C GLY A 115 -11.87 8.69 8.08
N ALA A 116 -12.71 7.66 8.16
CA ALA A 116 -13.51 7.27 9.31
C ALA A 116 -12.72 6.44 10.33
N LEU A 117 -11.59 5.84 9.93
CA LEU A 117 -10.72 5.12 10.85
C LEU A 117 -9.95 6.10 11.75
N SER A 118 -9.66 5.66 12.98
CA SER A 118 -8.74 6.41 13.82
C SER A 118 -7.36 6.47 13.14
N ARG A 119 -6.64 7.58 13.34
CA ARG A 119 -5.31 7.69 12.75
C ARG A 119 -4.38 6.56 13.19
N ARG A 120 -4.49 6.15 14.47
CA ARG A 120 -3.73 5.03 15.03
C ARG A 120 -4.00 3.72 14.27
N ASP A 121 -5.27 3.39 14.01
CA ASP A 121 -5.65 2.17 13.29
C ASP A 121 -5.12 2.20 11.84
N SER A 122 -5.25 3.34 11.16
CA SER A 122 -4.75 3.50 9.79
C SER A 122 -3.24 3.35 9.70
N GLU A 123 -2.48 3.89 10.66
CA GLU A 123 -1.03 3.76 10.68
C GLU A 123 -0.57 2.33 11.04
N LEU A 124 -1.31 1.61 11.89
CA LEU A 124 -1.03 0.20 12.18
C LEU A 124 -1.19 -0.67 10.91
N LEU A 125 -2.25 -0.44 10.13
CA LEU A 125 -2.48 -1.09 8.85
C LEU A 125 -1.42 -0.71 7.81
N ALA A 126 -1.06 0.57 7.73
CA ALA A 126 -0.04 1.08 6.82
C ALA A 126 1.31 0.42 7.08
N LEU A 127 1.79 0.45 8.33
CA LEU A 127 3.05 -0.16 8.71
C LEU A 127 3.08 -1.67 8.44
N ARG A 128 1.99 -2.38 8.75
CA ARG A 128 1.93 -3.82 8.47
C ARG A 128 1.89 -4.13 6.97
N ALA A 129 1.16 -3.34 6.18
CA ALA A 129 1.17 -3.46 4.72
C ALA A 129 2.57 -3.20 4.13
N SER A 130 3.26 -2.15 4.61
CA SER A 130 4.63 -1.81 4.21
C SER A 130 5.63 -2.91 4.58
N TRP A 131 5.49 -3.51 5.77
CA TRP A 131 6.26 -4.68 6.20
C TRP A 131 6.06 -5.87 5.25
N ASN A 132 4.79 -6.24 5.01
CA ASN A 132 4.43 -7.36 4.14
C ASN A 132 4.93 -7.17 2.70
N CYS A 133 4.95 -5.93 2.20
CA CYS A 133 5.45 -5.60 0.87
C CYS A 133 6.97 -5.39 0.83
N GLY A 134 7.66 -5.38 1.97
CA GLY A 134 9.08 -5.12 2.05
C GLY A 134 9.50 -3.73 1.55
N SER A 135 8.68 -2.70 1.78
CA SER A 135 8.95 -1.32 1.38
C SER A 135 9.64 -0.52 2.49
N ASP A 136 10.95 -0.27 2.34
CA ASP A 136 11.71 0.60 3.25
C ASP A 136 11.18 2.03 3.23
N PHE A 137 10.81 2.53 2.04
CA PHE A 137 10.28 3.88 1.87
C PHE A 137 8.98 4.06 2.68
N GLU A 138 7.98 3.21 2.42
CA GLU A 138 6.68 3.35 3.08
C GLU A 138 6.80 3.06 4.58
N TRP A 139 7.60 2.08 4.99
CA TRP A 139 7.86 1.83 6.41
C TRP A 139 8.43 3.07 7.11
N GLY A 140 9.54 3.61 6.61
CA GLY A 140 10.27 4.68 7.29
C GLY A 140 9.43 5.94 7.49
N HIS A 141 8.65 6.36 6.49
CA HIS A 141 7.73 7.51 6.62
C HIS A 141 6.58 7.21 7.58
N HIS A 142 5.98 6.03 7.47
CA HIS A 142 4.85 5.67 8.32
C HIS A 142 5.24 5.45 9.79
N VAL A 143 6.49 5.13 10.11
CA VAL A 143 6.97 5.09 11.50
C VAL A 143 6.76 6.46 12.17
N LYS A 144 7.13 7.56 11.50
CA LYS A 144 6.94 8.91 12.05
C LYS A 144 5.47 9.26 12.19
N TYR A 145 4.67 8.94 11.19
CA TYR A 145 3.24 9.20 11.21
C TYR A 145 2.54 8.40 12.33
N ALA A 146 2.95 7.16 12.53
CA ALA A 146 2.46 6.28 13.59
C ALA A 146 2.81 6.84 14.98
N GLN A 147 4.03 7.35 15.18
CA GLN A 147 4.42 8.00 16.44
C GLN A 147 3.54 9.22 16.74
N VAL A 148 3.28 10.07 15.74
CA VAL A 148 2.36 11.22 15.87
C VAL A 148 0.93 10.76 16.18
N ALA A 149 0.52 9.61 15.63
CA ALA A 149 -0.76 8.98 15.91
C ALA A 149 -0.82 8.26 17.28
N GLY A 150 0.27 8.26 18.05
CA GLY A 150 0.34 7.70 19.39
C GLY A 150 0.75 6.23 19.45
N LEU A 151 1.31 5.64 18.39
CA LEU A 151 2.00 4.35 18.50
C LEU A 151 3.35 4.54 19.19
N THR A 152 3.66 3.65 20.12
CA THR A 152 4.95 3.62 20.80
C THR A 152 6.01 2.89 19.95
N ASP A 153 7.29 3.19 20.16
CA ASP A 153 8.39 2.47 19.49
C ASP A 153 8.33 0.96 19.75
N ALA A 154 7.87 0.55 20.95
CA ALA A 154 7.67 -0.85 21.30
C ALA A 154 6.55 -1.51 20.48
N GLU A 155 5.48 -0.78 20.17
CA GLU A 155 4.43 -1.25 19.26
C GLU A 155 4.93 -1.33 17.83
N ILE A 156 5.62 -0.30 17.34
CA ILE A 156 6.18 -0.26 15.99
C ILE A 156 7.15 -1.43 15.77
N ALA A 157 8.07 -1.67 16.71
CA ALA A 157 8.96 -2.83 16.64
C ALA A 157 8.19 -4.16 16.66
N ARG A 158 7.08 -4.24 17.40
CA ARG A 158 6.23 -5.44 17.46
C ARG A 158 5.49 -5.70 16.16
N ILE A 159 5.21 -4.69 15.32
CA ILE A 159 4.56 -4.87 14.01
C ILE A 159 5.41 -5.77 13.10
N ALA A 160 6.73 -5.67 13.15
CA ALA A 160 7.63 -6.53 12.38
C ALA A 160 7.59 -8.00 12.85
N VAL A 161 7.34 -8.24 14.15
CA VAL A 161 7.17 -9.59 14.70
C VAL A 161 5.82 -10.20 14.29
N GLY A 162 4.79 -9.35 14.17
CA GLY A 162 3.48 -9.73 13.64
C GLY A 162 2.37 -9.89 14.69
N PRO A 163 1.18 -10.35 14.25
CA PRO A 163 -0.03 -10.31 15.06
C PRO A 163 0.00 -11.22 16.29
N ASP A 164 0.81 -12.27 16.28
CA ASP A 164 0.88 -13.23 17.40
C ASP A 164 1.91 -12.84 18.46
N ALA A 165 2.64 -11.74 18.25
CA ALA A 165 3.54 -11.20 19.25
C ALA A 165 2.80 -10.85 20.56
N PRO A 166 3.41 -11.12 21.74
CA PRO A 166 2.81 -10.77 23.01
C PRO A 166 2.71 -9.25 23.19
N GLY A 167 1.65 -8.79 23.86
CA GLY A 167 1.44 -7.38 24.20
C GLY A 167 0.48 -6.61 23.29
N TRP A 168 -0.04 -7.24 22.23
CA TRP A 168 -1.15 -6.65 21.46
C TRP A 168 -2.49 -6.74 22.20
N SER A 169 -3.29 -5.69 22.09
CA SER A 169 -4.73 -5.78 22.33
C SER A 169 -5.37 -6.74 21.31
N ALA A 170 -6.57 -7.24 21.61
CA ALA A 170 -7.32 -8.05 20.64
C ALA A 170 -7.63 -7.25 19.35
N GLU A 171 -7.91 -5.96 19.52
CA GLU A 171 -8.26 -5.02 18.47
C GLU A 171 -7.10 -4.74 17.51
N ASP A 172 -5.91 -4.43 18.03
CA ASP A 172 -4.71 -4.19 17.22
C ASP A 172 -4.28 -5.47 16.51
N ARG A 173 -4.37 -6.62 17.19
CA ARG A 173 -4.08 -7.94 16.59
C ARG A 173 -4.96 -8.22 15.38
N ASP A 174 -6.25 -7.87 15.43
CA ASP A 174 -7.17 -8.12 14.33
C ASP A 174 -6.86 -7.24 13.10
N LEU A 175 -6.42 -6.00 13.29
CA LEU A 175 -5.97 -5.13 12.21
C LEU A 175 -4.68 -5.66 11.54
N LEU A 176 -3.72 -6.14 12.33
CA LEU A 176 -2.51 -6.77 11.79
C LEU A 176 -2.85 -8.04 11.00
N ARG A 177 -3.74 -8.89 11.51
CA ARG A 177 -4.21 -10.10 10.81
C ARG A 177 -4.98 -9.76 9.54
N LEU A 178 -5.77 -8.69 9.54
CA LEU A 178 -6.47 -8.18 8.36
C LEU A 178 -5.46 -7.83 7.26
N ALA A 179 -4.43 -7.03 7.57
CA ALA A 179 -3.39 -6.68 6.61
C ALA A 179 -2.67 -7.93 6.05
N ASP A 180 -2.36 -8.91 6.91
CA ASP A 180 -1.72 -10.17 6.50
C ASP A 180 -2.61 -10.99 5.56
N GLN A 181 -3.90 -11.17 5.90
CA GLN A 181 -4.83 -11.96 5.10
C GLN A 181 -5.15 -11.28 3.75
N LEU A 182 -5.33 -9.96 3.75
CA LEU A 182 -5.54 -9.21 2.50
C LEU A 182 -4.31 -9.28 1.60
N HIS A 183 -3.10 -9.12 2.15
CA HIS A 183 -1.87 -9.26 1.37
C HIS A 183 -1.73 -10.67 0.76
N ALA A 184 -1.90 -11.71 1.58
CA ALA A 184 -1.65 -13.08 1.16
C ALA A 184 -2.70 -13.66 0.19
N ARG A 185 -3.98 -13.30 0.35
CA ARG A 185 -5.08 -13.98 -0.36
C ARG A 185 -6.27 -13.11 -0.75
N GLN A 186 -6.17 -11.78 -0.57
CA GLN A 186 -7.17 -10.80 -1.00
C GLN A 186 -8.56 -10.99 -0.37
N GLN A 187 -8.63 -11.70 0.75
CA GLN A 187 -9.87 -11.97 1.49
C GLN A 187 -9.55 -12.25 2.96
N ILE A 188 -10.53 -12.03 3.83
CA ILE A 188 -10.43 -12.42 5.24
C ILE A 188 -11.29 -13.63 5.57
N ASP A 189 -10.96 -14.33 6.67
CA ASP A 189 -11.78 -15.44 7.13
C ASP A 189 -13.01 -14.95 7.90
N ALA A 190 -14.02 -15.82 8.00
CA ALA A 190 -15.28 -15.49 8.65
C ALA A 190 -15.11 -15.16 10.14
N ALA A 191 -14.09 -15.68 10.81
CA ALA A 191 -13.86 -15.41 12.23
C ALA A 191 -13.31 -13.99 12.43
N LEU A 192 -12.36 -13.55 11.59
CA LEU A 192 -11.85 -12.19 11.59
C LEU A 192 -12.94 -11.20 11.17
N TRP A 193 -13.72 -11.51 10.14
CA TRP A 193 -14.86 -10.69 9.73
C TRP A 193 -15.80 -10.38 10.90
N ARG A 194 -16.25 -11.41 11.64
CA ARG A 194 -17.16 -11.20 12.79
C ARG A 194 -16.58 -10.30 13.89
N ARG A 195 -15.26 -10.32 14.10
CA ARG A 195 -14.62 -9.47 15.11
C ARG A 195 -14.50 -8.02 14.63
N LEU A 196 -14.19 -7.80 13.36
CA LEU A 196 -14.17 -6.47 12.76
C LEU A 196 -15.58 -5.87 12.68
N ASP A 197 -16.57 -6.64 12.26
CA ASP A 197 -17.99 -6.25 12.17
C ASP A 197 -18.60 -5.88 13.53
N ALA A 198 -18.13 -6.51 14.61
CA ALA A 198 -18.54 -6.15 15.96
C ALA A 198 -17.92 -4.83 16.49
N ARG A 199 -16.85 -4.32 15.83
CA ARG A 199 -16.07 -3.16 16.27
C ARG A 199 -16.31 -1.92 15.41
N PHE A 200 -16.41 -2.11 14.10
CA PHE A 200 -16.40 -1.03 13.11
C PHE A 200 -17.78 -0.84 12.48
N ASP A 201 -18.14 0.41 12.19
CA ASP A 201 -19.31 0.71 11.37
C ASP A 201 -19.07 0.41 9.88
N GLU A 202 -20.11 0.53 9.07
CA GLU A 202 -20.03 0.19 7.64
C GLU A 202 -19.03 1.06 6.87
N ALA A 203 -18.87 2.33 7.24
CA ALA A 203 -17.92 3.22 6.58
C ALA A 203 -16.47 2.79 6.88
N GLN A 204 -16.19 2.48 8.14
CA GLN A 204 -14.90 1.98 8.60
C GLN A 204 -14.59 0.60 8.00
N LEU A 205 -15.56 -0.32 7.96
CA LEU A 205 -15.39 -1.64 7.33
C LEU A 205 -15.03 -1.53 5.85
N VAL A 206 -15.62 -0.58 5.13
CA VAL A 206 -15.27 -0.29 3.73
C VAL A 206 -13.87 0.30 3.63
N GLU A 207 -13.47 1.19 4.54
CA GLU A 207 -12.18 1.88 4.52
C GLU A 207 -10.98 0.97 4.82
N LEU A 208 -11.13 -0.01 5.70
CA LEU A 208 -10.10 -0.98 6.08
C LEU A 208 -9.27 -1.54 4.89
N PRO A 209 -9.89 -2.15 3.85
CA PRO A 209 -9.14 -2.61 2.69
C PRO A 209 -8.59 -1.48 1.81
N PHE A 210 -9.16 -0.26 1.82
CA PHE A 210 -8.57 0.87 1.10
C PHE A 210 -7.26 1.34 1.73
N VAL A 211 -7.15 1.34 3.06
CA VAL A 211 -5.89 1.65 3.74
C VAL A 211 -4.83 0.62 3.36
N VAL A 212 -5.12 -0.68 3.53
CA VAL A 212 -4.18 -1.76 3.19
C VAL A 212 -3.81 -1.72 1.71
N GLY A 213 -4.79 -1.53 0.84
CA GLY A 213 -4.60 -1.45 -0.61
C GLY A 213 -3.76 -0.24 -1.04
N GLN A 214 -3.98 0.93 -0.44
CA GLN A 214 -3.20 2.14 -0.74
C GLN A 214 -1.71 1.93 -0.45
N TYR A 215 -1.37 1.41 0.73
CA TYR A 215 0.04 1.22 1.10
C TYR A 215 0.67 -0.01 0.45
N THR A 216 -0.13 -1.01 0.06
CA THR A 216 0.31 -2.07 -0.85
C THR A 216 0.68 -1.51 -2.22
N MET A 217 -0.20 -0.70 -2.83
CA MET A 217 0.04 -0.06 -4.12
C MET A 217 1.26 0.88 -4.08
N LEU A 218 1.37 1.74 -3.07
CA LEU A 218 2.50 2.65 -2.93
C LEU A 218 3.82 1.90 -2.66
N SER A 219 3.78 0.82 -1.89
CA SER A 219 4.91 -0.09 -1.73
C SER A 219 5.36 -0.69 -3.07
N MET A 220 4.41 -1.10 -3.93
CA MET A 220 4.73 -1.56 -5.28
C MET A 220 5.39 -0.46 -6.10
N VAL A 221 4.87 0.78 -6.06
CA VAL A 221 5.46 1.93 -6.77
C VAL A 221 6.89 2.15 -6.27
N ALA A 222 7.10 2.26 -4.96
CA ALA A 222 8.41 2.53 -4.37
C ALA A 222 9.43 1.44 -4.73
N ASN A 223 9.08 0.17 -4.53
CA ASN A 223 9.97 -0.97 -4.78
C ASN A 223 10.28 -1.16 -6.28
N MET A 224 9.27 -1.04 -7.15
CA MET A 224 9.44 -1.20 -8.60
C MET A 224 10.27 -0.07 -9.19
N THR A 225 9.98 1.17 -8.81
CA THR A 225 10.69 2.35 -9.34
C THR A 225 12.03 2.58 -8.65
N GLY A 226 12.28 1.95 -7.50
CA GLY A 226 13.52 2.06 -6.73
C GLY A 226 13.66 3.40 -6.01
N VAL A 227 12.56 3.93 -5.47
CA VAL A 227 12.59 5.15 -4.65
C VAL A 227 13.40 4.86 -3.39
N ALA A 228 14.45 5.66 -3.19
CA ALA A 228 15.26 5.58 -1.98
C ALA A 228 14.53 6.21 -0.79
N LEU A 229 14.69 5.61 0.39
CA LEU A 229 14.27 6.20 1.65
C LEU A 229 15.03 7.51 1.91
N GLU A 230 14.33 8.60 2.22
CA GLU A 230 14.96 9.88 2.57
C GLU A 230 15.70 9.80 3.91
N SER A 231 16.80 10.56 3.99
CA SER A 231 17.59 10.71 5.21
C SER A 231 16.73 11.06 6.44
N GLY A 232 17.08 10.50 7.59
CA GLY A 232 16.36 10.74 8.85
C GLY A 232 15.10 9.88 9.02
N HIS A 233 14.96 8.81 8.24
CA HIS A 233 14.00 7.73 8.47
C HIS A 233 14.76 6.41 8.59
N ASP A 234 14.26 5.52 9.42
CA ASP A 234 14.82 4.19 9.58
C ASP A 234 14.19 3.22 8.57
N PRO A 235 14.98 2.33 7.95
CA PRO A 235 14.45 1.31 7.06
C PRO A 235 13.66 0.25 7.84
N LEU A 236 13.16 -0.77 7.14
CA LEU A 236 12.56 -1.93 7.77
C LEU A 236 13.53 -2.58 8.77
N PRO A 237 13.04 -3.06 9.93
CA PRO A 237 13.82 -3.90 10.81
C PRO A 237 14.33 -5.15 10.09
N ALA A 238 15.55 -5.59 10.43
CA ALA A 238 16.05 -6.87 9.95
C ALA A 238 15.21 -8.02 10.52
N GLY A 239 14.76 -8.94 9.66
CA GLY A 239 13.99 -10.11 10.08
C GLY A 239 13.42 -10.91 8.90
N PRO A 240 13.00 -12.15 9.12
CA PRO A 240 12.27 -12.92 8.13
C PRO A 240 10.91 -12.24 7.84
N ARG A 241 10.56 -12.19 6.56
CA ARG A 241 9.30 -11.64 6.04
C ARG A 241 8.42 -12.78 5.53
#